data_AF-A0A844CYD4-F1
#
_entry.id   AF-A0A844CYD4-F1
#
_cell.length_a   1.000
_cell.length_b   1.000
_cell.length_c   1.000
_cell.angle_alpha   90.00
_cell.angle_beta   90.00
_cell.angle_gamma   90.00
#
_symmetry.space_group_name_H-M   'P 1'
#
loop_
_entity.id
_entity.type
_entity.pdbx_description
1 polymer ?
#
loop_
_entity_poly.entity_id
_entity_poly.type
_entity_poly.pdbx_seq_one_letter_code
_entity_poly.pdbx_strand_id
1 'polypeptide(L)'
;MIKIEILYKCFSLLLLTALLNGCALVSGSKAVPISANDRELIQHAFATVQSDVPFIRHPVDGRPVHQLIIGFDGTMNDRERIPSDEKPTIVADMMTRLGGQYFPGPGMQNPHYRNLLDGMFGYSSADIAQLASEQALAQSRQWMSLHPDGEIRIVVTGFSRGAAIARHFMNLLTAAADQDAQLRHKVYFYAILFDTVSTGQLDKLDLTLPTSVDYMVHFVARDESRYLFKPVIDEEPDITTRVYHLGGPIAPPRVNRIVLPGSHSDVGRAYGKGIGMLYQQLTEQLLYQMGLIRQNCWDGTDEALLAGKHDSRGLLERVTGVAPPNSSGFTERQMISKQYPNPSMERSGEIDSRLIAMSLANAERGVNMQSYSQQLVPLNLVVRREGGKLSVLDWNQREYIDSASFSFSDKDGVRLLRYNFLPPYQEGGSTLLLNSQIWDRLPENQAAVLSYSFLTHEDEEETIVFVNDVIVASFPQHRAGARQTSHERSCGVNANGELRGKMRSFIIEAGTFKVRELDESGI
;
A
#
# COMPACT_ATOMS: atom_id res chain seq x y z
N MET A 1 -20.31 45.77 -5.27
CA MET A 1 -19.51 44.67 -5.87
C MET A 1 -18.31 44.25 -5.02
N ILE A 2 -17.41 45.16 -4.61
CA ILE A 2 -16.20 44.81 -3.81
C ILE A 2 -16.51 44.10 -2.48
N LYS A 3 -17.59 44.48 -1.78
CA LYS A 3 -17.99 43.83 -0.52
C LYS A 3 -18.50 42.39 -0.68
N ILE A 4 -19.09 42.04 -1.83
CA ILE A 4 -19.59 40.68 -2.10
C ILE A 4 -18.42 39.74 -2.43
N GLU A 5 -17.40 40.25 -3.11
CA GLU A 5 -16.20 39.48 -3.45
C GLU A 5 -15.34 39.17 -2.21
N ILE A 6 -15.24 40.12 -1.27
CA ILE A 6 -14.60 39.90 0.03
C ILE A 6 -15.40 38.92 0.88
N LEU A 7 -16.73 39.02 0.88
CA LEU A 7 -17.59 38.08 1.61
C LEU A 7 -17.49 36.66 1.04
N TYR A 8 -17.42 36.51 -0.29
CA TYR A 8 -17.16 35.23 -0.95
C TYR A 8 -15.79 34.69 -0.59
N LYS A 9 -14.72 35.50 -0.66
CA LYS A 9 -13.37 35.05 -0.27
C LYS A 9 -13.28 34.67 1.20
N CYS A 10 -13.92 35.42 2.10
CA CYS A 10 -13.99 35.08 3.52
C CYS A 10 -14.83 33.84 3.80
N PHE A 11 -15.94 33.64 3.08
CA PHE A 11 -16.79 32.45 3.22
C PHE A 11 -16.10 31.21 2.64
N SER A 12 -15.42 31.33 1.48
CA SER A 12 -14.57 30.29 0.92
C SER A 12 -13.41 29.94 1.85
N LEU A 13 -12.77 30.93 2.48
CA LEU A 13 -11.70 30.74 3.46
C LEU A 13 -12.21 30.07 4.74
N LEU A 14 -13.37 30.49 5.26
CA LEU A 14 -14.03 29.87 6.42
C LEU A 14 -14.45 28.43 6.14
N LEU A 15 -15.02 28.16 4.96
CA LEU A 15 -15.35 26.81 4.51
C LEU A 15 -14.07 25.96 4.40
N LEU A 16 -13.00 26.50 3.79
CA LEU A 16 -11.70 25.80 3.69
C LEU A 16 -11.07 25.53 5.08
N THR A 17 -11.20 26.44 6.04
CA THR A 17 -10.67 26.24 7.41
C THR A 17 -11.50 25.26 8.25
N ALA A 18 -12.82 25.20 8.04
CA ALA A 18 -13.68 24.21 8.68
C ALA A 18 -13.48 22.80 8.10
N LEU A 19 -12.99 22.72 6.85
CA LEU A 19 -12.69 21.50 6.11
C LEU A 19 -11.29 20.90 6.41
N LEU A 20 -10.58 21.25 7.50
CA LEU A 20 -9.16 20.85 7.68
C LEU A 20 -8.72 20.40 9.09
N ASN A 21 -9.67 20.00 9.94
CA ASN A 21 -9.34 19.36 11.20
C ASN A 21 -9.04 17.86 11.00
N GLY A 22 -7.76 17.46 10.93
CA GLY A 22 -7.36 16.05 10.88
C GLY A 22 -7.74 15.32 9.57
N CYS A 23 -7.25 14.11 9.38
CA CYS A 23 -7.67 13.26 8.27
C CYS A 23 -9.16 12.88 8.40
N ALA A 24 -9.69 12.79 9.62
CA ALA A 24 -11.03 12.25 9.89
C ALA A 24 -12.23 13.20 9.66
N LEU A 25 -12.09 14.54 9.75
CA LEU A 25 -13.22 15.46 9.49
C LEU A 25 -13.35 15.89 8.01
N VAL A 26 -12.33 15.62 7.20
CA VAL A 26 -12.23 16.06 5.79
C VAL A 26 -12.35 14.90 4.82
N SER A 27 -11.78 13.76 5.23
CA SER A 27 -11.92 12.51 4.52
C SER A 27 -13.15 11.81 5.09
N GLY A 28 -14.09 11.40 4.25
CA GLY A 28 -15.13 10.51 4.73
C GLY A 28 -14.49 9.26 5.35
N SER A 29 -15.09 8.76 6.42
CA SER A 29 -14.72 7.50 7.07
C SER A 29 -15.71 6.39 6.78
N LYS A 30 -16.62 6.61 5.81
CA LYS A 30 -17.59 5.59 5.43
C LYS A 30 -16.83 4.43 4.81
N ALA A 31 -16.99 3.25 5.40
CA ALA A 31 -16.40 2.03 4.89
C ALA A 31 -16.99 1.69 3.51
N VAL A 32 -16.12 1.22 2.63
CA VAL A 32 -16.38 0.74 1.28
C VAL A 32 -15.82 -0.67 1.19
N PRO A 33 -16.57 -1.63 0.65
CA PRO A 33 -16.13 -3.02 0.56
C PRO A 33 -14.96 -3.18 -0.43
N ILE A 34 -14.17 -4.24 -0.22
CA ILE A 34 -13.02 -4.60 -1.05
C ILE A 34 -13.49 -5.44 -2.25
N SER A 35 -13.34 -4.90 -3.46
CA SER A 35 -13.65 -5.60 -4.71
C SER A 35 -12.63 -6.70 -5.04
N ALA A 36 -12.90 -7.50 -6.07
CA ALA A 36 -11.97 -8.52 -6.55
C ALA A 36 -10.63 -7.92 -6.98
N ASN A 37 -10.66 -6.87 -7.80
CA ASN A 37 -9.48 -6.15 -8.26
C ASN A 37 -8.70 -5.47 -7.12
N ASP A 38 -9.40 -4.99 -6.08
CA ASP A 38 -8.70 -4.50 -4.88
C ASP A 38 -7.84 -5.58 -4.23
N ARG A 39 -8.36 -6.81 -4.13
CA ARG A 39 -7.60 -7.93 -3.55
C ARG A 39 -6.41 -8.31 -4.43
N GLU A 40 -6.59 -8.30 -5.75
CA GLU A 40 -5.50 -8.55 -6.69
C GLU A 40 -4.39 -7.50 -6.54
N LEU A 41 -4.73 -6.22 -6.43
CA LEU A 41 -3.74 -5.16 -6.16
C LEU A 41 -3.02 -5.37 -4.82
N ILE A 42 -3.74 -5.74 -3.76
CA ILE A 42 -3.14 -6.05 -2.45
C ILE A 42 -2.18 -7.24 -2.58
N GLN A 43 -2.61 -8.33 -3.20
CA GLN A 43 -1.78 -9.54 -3.41
C GLN A 43 -0.53 -9.22 -4.23
N HIS A 44 -0.67 -8.46 -5.31
CA HIS A 44 0.44 -8.01 -6.14
C HIS A 44 1.42 -7.14 -5.35
N ALA A 45 0.91 -6.24 -4.50
CA ALA A 45 1.75 -5.41 -3.64
C ALA A 45 2.58 -6.26 -2.66
N PHE A 46 1.97 -7.25 -2.01
CA PHE A 46 2.69 -8.20 -1.15
C PHE A 46 3.71 -9.04 -1.91
N ALA A 47 3.37 -9.52 -3.11
CA ALA A 47 4.32 -10.24 -3.96
C ALA A 47 5.52 -9.36 -4.34
N THR A 48 5.27 -8.09 -4.69
CA THR A 48 6.32 -7.12 -5.05
C THR A 48 7.31 -6.90 -3.91
N VAL A 49 6.84 -6.83 -2.66
CA VAL A 49 7.71 -6.65 -1.48
C VAL A 49 8.40 -7.96 -1.07
N GLN A 50 7.91 -9.10 -1.51
CA GLN A 50 8.53 -10.41 -1.29
C GLN A 50 9.68 -10.71 -2.25
N SER A 51 9.69 -10.07 -3.42
CA SER A 51 10.74 -10.18 -4.43
C SER A 51 11.62 -8.93 -4.46
N ASP A 52 12.91 -9.08 -4.73
CA ASP A 52 13.73 -7.99 -5.26
C ASP A 52 13.83 -6.72 -4.38
N VAL A 53 13.86 -6.90 -3.06
CA VAL A 53 14.15 -5.81 -2.09
C VAL A 53 15.61 -5.90 -1.62
N PRO A 54 16.40 -4.82 -1.70
CA PRO A 54 17.81 -4.83 -1.30
C PRO A 54 17.96 -4.87 0.23
N PHE A 55 18.85 -5.73 0.75
CA PHE A 55 19.24 -5.71 2.17
C PHE A 55 20.17 -4.52 2.48
N ILE A 56 19.59 -3.34 2.73
CA ILE A 56 20.30 -2.06 2.82
C ILE A 56 21.27 -1.92 4.00
N ARG A 57 21.43 -2.93 4.86
CA ARG A 57 22.47 -2.96 5.90
C ARG A 57 23.69 -3.78 5.49
N HIS A 58 23.60 -4.52 4.38
CA HIS A 58 24.71 -5.31 3.87
C HIS A 58 25.83 -4.38 3.37
N PRO A 59 27.06 -4.44 3.92
CA PRO A 59 28.19 -3.69 3.40
C PRO A 59 28.47 -4.06 1.95
N VAL A 60 28.72 -3.08 1.09
CA VAL A 60 29.13 -3.32 -0.30
C VAL A 60 30.60 -2.92 -0.41
N ASP A 61 31.40 -3.78 -1.04
CA ASP A 61 32.85 -3.59 -1.24
C ASP A 61 33.66 -3.43 0.07
N GLY A 62 33.16 -3.93 1.20
CA GLY A 62 33.85 -3.88 2.50
C GLY A 62 33.90 -2.51 3.17
N ARG A 63 33.27 -1.47 2.59
CA ARG A 63 33.22 -0.12 3.16
C ARG A 63 32.38 -0.06 4.44
N PRO A 64 32.81 0.70 5.49
CA PRO A 64 31.96 0.98 6.64
C PRO A 64 30.66 1.67 6.23
N VAL A 65 29.52 1.18 6.73
CA VAL A 65 28.19 1.74 6.44
C VAL A 65 27.70 2.54 7.64
N HIS A 66 27.46 3.83 7.45
CA HIS A 66 26.74 4.67 8.39
C HIS A 66 25.29 4.83 7.93
N GLN A 67 24.34 4.65 8.85
CA GLN A 67 22.92 4.74 8.52
C GLN A 67 22.23 5.86 9.29
N LEU A 68 21.46 6.68 8.58
CA LEU A 68 20.56 7.68 9.14
C LEU A 68 19.13 7.36 8.72
N ILE A 69 18.16 7.53 9.62
CA ILE A 69 16.74 7.27 9.35
C ILE A 69 15.98 8.56 9.65
N ILE A 70 15.21 9.04 8.67
CA ILE A 70 14.47 10.31 8.73
C ILE A 70 13.04 10.09 8.24
N GLY A 71 12.06 10.57 9.00
CA GLY A 71 10.65 10.49 8.67
C GLY A 71 9.95 11.85 8.70
N PHE A 72 9.14 12.12 7.69
CA PHE A 72 8.34 13.34 7.55
C PHE A 72 6.85 13.02 7.54
N ASP A 73 6.10 13.46 8.55
CA ASP A 73 4.69 13.12 8.67
C ASP A 73 3.77 13.97 7.76
N GLY A 74 2.54 13.50 7.60
CA GLY A 74 1.52 14.15 6.78
C GLY A 74 0.96 15.43 7.37
N THR A 75 0.21 16.14 6.55
CA THR A 75 -0.47 17.39 6.91
C THR A 75 -1.24 17.24 8.23
N MET A 76 -0.94 18.09 9.21
CA MET A 76 -1.58 18.08 10.53
C MET A 76 -1.38 16.79 11.35
N ASN A 77 -0.40 15.95 10.97
CA ASN A 77 -0.05 14.74 11.70
C ASN A 77 1.17 14.97 12.60
N ASP A 78 1.06 14.45 13.84
CA ASP A 78 2.09 14.49 14.86
C ASP A 78 1.92 13.26 15.77
N ARG A 79 2.97 12.46 15.94
CA ARG A 79 2.97 11.24 16.76
C ARG A 79 2.63 11.50 18.23
N GLU A 80 2.84 12.73 18.73
CA GLU A 80 2.60 13.11 20.12
C GLU A 80 1.25 13.81 20.32
N ARG A 81 0.58 14.22 19.24
CA ARG A 81 -0.66 15.01 19.28
C ARG A 81 -1.71 14.47 18.33
N ILE A 82 -2.06 13.20 18.52
CA ILE A 82 -3.01 12.44 17.71
C ILE A 82 -4.46 12.77 18.16
N PRO A 83 -5.38 13.11 17.24
CA PRO A 83 -6.82 13.20 17.56
C PRO A 83 -7.37 11.93 18.19
N SER A 84 -8.43 12.04 19.00
CA SER A 84 -9.04 10.89 19.69
C SER A 84 -9.66 9.83 18.77
N ASP A 85 -10.03 10.22 17.55
CA ASP A 85 -10.64 9.40 16.50
C ASP A 85 -9.63 8.91 15.44
N GLU A 86 -8.35 9.25 15.60
CA GLU A 86 -7.28 8.88 14.68
C GLU A 86 -6.24 7.97 15.35
N LYS A 87 -5.32 7.46 14.53
CA LYS A 87 -4.17 6.68 14.98
C LYS A 87 -2.86 7.32 14.48
N PRO A 88 -1.70 6.94 15.05
CA PRO A 88 -0.43 7.34 14.48
C PRO A 88 -0.37 6.91 13.01
N THR A 89 0.14 7.79 12.14
CA THR A 89 0.34 7.46 10.73
C THR A 89 1.39 6.36 10.58
N ILE A 90 1.46 5.80 9.37
CA ILE A 90 2.50 4.83 9.03
C ILE A 90 3.91 5.38 9.25
N VAL A 91 4.15 6.68 9.00
CA VAL A 91 5.45 7.32 9.25
C VAL A 91 5.77 7.39 10.73
N ALA A 92 4.80 7.79 11.57
CA ALA A 92 4.97 7.83 13.01
C ALA A 92 5.27 6.44 13.59
N ASP A 93 4.58 5.40 13.11
CA ASP A 93 4.83 4.01 13.51
C ASP A 93 6.23 3.54 13.08
N MET A 94 6.62 3.80 11.83
CA MET A 94 7.97 3.48 11.34
C MET A 94 9.05 4.16 12.18
N MET A 95 8.92 5.45 12.48
CA MET A 95 9.94 6.17 13.26
C MET A 95 10.02 5.71 14.70
N THR A 96 8.88 5.34 15.30
CA THR A 96 8.84 4.73 16.64
C THR A 96 9.59 3.39 16.66
N ARG A 97 9.42 2.57 15.62
CA ARG A 97 10.06 1.25 15.51
C ARG A 97 11.55 1.33 15.18
N LEU A 98 11.93 2.27 14.31
CA LEU A 98 13.29 2.38 13.78
C LEU A 98 14.21 3.27 14.64
N GLY A 99 13.66 4.12 15.50
CA GLY A 99 14.44 5.06 16.31
C GLY A 99 15.08 6.19 15.48
N GLY A 100 14.42 6.62 14.41
CA GLY A 100 14.89 7.67 13.49
C GLY A 100 14.53 9.10 13.92
N GLN A 101 15.05 10.08 13.19
CA GLN A 101 14.64 11.48 13.31
C GLN A 101 13.23 11.65 12.75
N TYR A 102 12.34 12.25 13.53
CA TYR A 102 10.94 12.46 13.17
C TYR A 102 10.64 13.94 13.06
N PHE A 103 10.04 14.34 11.94
CA PHE A 103 9.57 15.69 11.69
C PHE A 103 8.04 15.67 11.59
N PRO A 104 7.32 16.38 12.49
CA PRO A 104 5.87 16.47 12.41
C PRO A 104 5.47 17.25 11.14
N GLY A 105 4.32 16.92 10.58
CA GLY A 105 3.92 17.49 9.30
C GLY A 105 3.49 18.95 9.37
N PRO A 106 3.25 19.60 8.21
CA PRO A 106 2.83 21.00 8.17
C PRO A 106 1.58 21.26 8.99
N GLY A 107 1.57 22.35 9.75
CA GLY A 107 0.53 22.69 10.72
C GLY A 107 0.84 22.29 12.16
N MET A 108 1.93 21.55 12.40
CA MET A 108 2.27 21.01 13.73
C MET A 108 3.54 21.63 14.33
N GLN A 109 4.07 22.71 13.76
CA GLN A 109 5.36 23.28 14.17
C GLN A 109 5.29 24.02 15.51
N ASN A 110 4.11 24.48 15.93
CA ASN A 110 3.90 25.01 17.28
C ASN A 110 3.50 23.86 18.23
N PRO A 111 4.13 23.73 19.42
CA PRO A 111 3.81 22.63 20.35
C PRO A 111 2.42 22.75 21.00
N HIS A 112 1.89 23.97 21.15
CA HIS A 112 0.68 24.24 21.93
C HIS A 112 -0.62 24.25 21.10
N TYR A 113 -0.53 24.54 19.81
CA TYR A 113 -1.70 24.58 18.94
C TYR A 113 -1.37 24.12 17.53
N ARG A 114 -2.42 23.75 16.79
CA ARG A 114 -2.31 23.36 15.39
C ARG A 114 -2.51 24.59 14.51
N ASN A 115 -1.60 24.80 13.57
CA ASN A 115 -1.66 25.89 12.62
C ASN A 115 -2.40 25.47 11.35
N LEU A 116 -3.70 25.74 11.32
CA LEU A 116 -4.56 25.38 10.19
C LEU A 116 -4.13 26.01 8.87
N LEU A 117 -3.61 27.24 8.88
CA LEU A 117 -3.13 27.90 7.66
C LEU A 117 -1.90 27.21 7.09
N ASP A 118 -1.03 26.70 7.94
CA ASP A 118 0.10 25.91 7.49
C ASP A 118 -0.33 24.49 7.06
N GLY A 119 -1.29 23.88 7.74
CA GLY A 119 -1.93 22.65 7.23
C GLY A 119 -2.57 22.85 5.84
N MET A 120 -3.14 24.02 5.57
CA MET A 120 -3.73 24.40 4.29
C MET A 120 -2.70 24.60 3.19
N PHE A 121 -1.69 25.43 3.43
CA PHE A 121 -0.80 25.94 2.38
C PHE A 121 0.61 25.33 2.44
N GLY A 122 0.96 24.68 3.54
CA GLY A 122 2.24 24.01 3.76
C GLY A 122 3.41 24.95 3.57
N TYR A 123 3.33 26.17 4.10
CA TYR A 123 4.40 27.12 3.93
C TYR A 123 5.63 26.76 4.77
N SER A 124 5.49 25.95 5.83
CA SER A 124 6.60 25.42 6.61
C SER A 124 7.37 24.28 5.94
N SER A 125 6.85 23.68 4.88
CA SER A 125 7.44 22.46 4.30
C SER A 125 8.88 22.63 3.81
N ALA A 126 9.21 23.77 3.20
CA ALA A 126 10.57 24.05 2.77
C ALA A 126 11.52 24.19 3.99
N ASP A 127 11.08 24.89 5.04
CA ASP A 127 11.86 25.08 6.27
C ASP A 127 12.10 23.75 7.00
N ILE A 128 11.09 22.86 7.02
CA ILE A 128 11.22 21.51 7.59
C ILE A 128 12.28 20.70 6.82
N ALA A 129 12.22 20.71 5.49
CA ALA A 129 13.21 20.02 4.65
C ALA A 129 14.62 20.60 4.84
N GLN A 130 14.74 21.92 4.92
CA GLN A 130 16.00 22.62 5.14
C GLN A 130 16.61 22.26 6.49
N LEU A 131 15.83 22.31 7.57
CA LEU A 131 16.28 21.92 8.91
C LEU A 131 16.76 20.47 8.95
N ALA A 132 16.00 19.54 8.35
CA ALA A 132 16.39 18.14 8.27
C ALA A 132 17.69 17.95 7.47
N SER A 133 17.84 18.68 6.35
CA SER A 133 19.04 18.65 5.50
C SER A 133 20.27 19.14 6.26
N GLU A 134 20.16 20.23 7.01
CA GLU A 134 21.25 20.76 7.84
C GLU A 134 21.70 19.76 8.92
N GLN A 135 20.74 19.14 9.61
CA GLN A 135 21.02 18.12 10.63
C GLN A 135 21.69 16.87 10.02
N ALA A 136 21.16 16.39 8.90
CA ALA A 136 21.72 15.22 8.20
C ALA A 136 23.13 15.48 7.65
N LEU A 137 23.37 16.68 7.11
CA LEU A 137 24.68 17.09 6.60
C LEU A 137 25.71 17.18 7.73
N ALA A 138 25.35 17.76 8.87
CA ALA A 138 26.23 17.84 10.04
C ALA A 138 26.61 16.44 10.56
N GLN A 139 25.63 15.54 10.68
CA GLN A 139 25.86 14.16 11.11
C GLN A 139 26.75 13.39 10.12
N SER A 140 26.53 13.61 8.81
CA SER A 140 27.30 12.99 7.73
C SER A 140 28.77 13.40 7.76
N ARG A 141 29.07 14.68 7.96
CA ARG A 141 30.44 15.19 8.12
C ARG A 141 31.15 14.55 9.30
N GLN A 142 30.46 14.44 10.43
CA GLN A 142 31.03 13.82 11.62
C GLN A 142 31.44 12.38 11.32
N TRP A 143 30.60 11.58 10.66
CA TRP A 143 30.94 10.21 10.31
C TRP A 143 32.10 10.11 9.31
N MET A 144 32.11 10.94 8.26
CA MET A 144 33.18 10.92 7.26
C MET A 144 34.50 11.46 7.78
N SER A 145 34.49 12.25 8.86
CA SER A 145 35.72 12.62 9.57
C SER A 145 36.39 11.44 10.29
N LEU A 146 35.60 10.46 10.74
CA LEU A 146 36.06 9.26 11.44
C LEU A 146 36.35 8.09 10.50
N HIS A 147 35.54 7.94 9.45
CA HIS A 147 35.68 6.88 8.43
C HIS A 147 35.66 7.52 7.03
N PRO A 148 36.80 8.06 6.56
CA PRO A 148 36.86 8.74 5.27
C PRO A 148 36.57 7.82 4.07
N ASP A 149 36.71 6.51 4.22
CA ASP A 149 36.41 5.47 3.23
C ASP A 149 34.98 4.91 3.35
N GLY A 150 34.22 5.34 4.35
CA GLY A 150 32.85 4.90 4.58
C GLY A 150 31.84 5.47 3.60
N GLU A 151 30.61 5.00 3.74
CA GLU A 151 29.45 5.50 3.02
C GLU A 151 28.29 5.81 3.97
N ILE A 152 27.40 6.69 3.52
CA ILE A 152 26.25 7.16 4.28
C ILE A 152 24.98 6.72 3.55
N ARG A 153 24.21 5.86 4.19
CA ARG A 153 22.90 5.40 3.72
C ARG A 153 21.81 6.11 4.51
N ILE A 154 20.98 6.87 3.82
CA ILE A 154 19.89 7.62 4.44
C ILE A 154 18.57 6.98 4.05
N VAL A 155 17.89 6.42 5.05
CA VAL A 155 16.54 5.90 4.91
C VAL A 155 15.57 7.04 5.12
N VAL A 156 14.77 7.34 4.09
CA VAL A 156 13.82 8.44 4.12
C VAL A 156 12.42 7.89 4.01
N THR A 157 11.52 8.32 4.88
CA THR A 157 10.09 8.03 4.74
C THR A 157 9.25 9.28 4.82
N GLY A 158 8.12 9.30 4.12
CA GLY A 158 7.19 10.40 4.23
C GLY A 158 5.79 10.04 3.77
N PHE A 159 4.79 10.72 4.32
CA PHE A 159 3.38 10.56 3.97
C PHE A 159 2.79 11.90 3.53
N SER A 160 1.97 11.92 2.47
CA SER A 160 1.26 13.13 2.04
C SER A 160 2.21 14.28 1.70
N ARG A 161 2.03 15.47 2.28
CA ARG A 161 2.99 16.58 2.21
C ARG A 161 4.33 16.24 2.85
N GLY A 162 4.37 15.36 3.84
CA GLY A 162 5.61 14.80 4.37
C GLY A 162 6.43 14.07 3.31
N ALA A 163 5.80 13.34 2.39
CA ALA A 163 6.50 12.74 1.26
C ALA A 163 7.01 13.81 0.25
N ALA A 164 6.29 14.92 0.10
CA ALA A 164 6.75 16.05 -0.71
C ALA A 164 7.97 16.75 -0.06
N ILE A 165 7.95 16.92 1.26
CA ILE A 165 9.09 17.39 2.07
C ILE A 165 10.26 16.41 1.91
N ALA A 166 10.03 15.10 2.00
CA ALA A 166 11.05 14.07 1.84
C ALA A 166 11.77 14.17 0.48
N ARG A 167 11.03 14.33 -0.62
CA ARG A 167 11.60 14.56 -1.96
C ARG A 167 12.47 15.81 -1.99
N HIS A 168 11.96 16.92 -1.47
CA HIS A 168 12.71 18.18 -1.43
C HIS A 168 13.97 18.09 -0.56
N PHE A 169 13.87 17.45 0.61
CA PHE A 169 14.99 17.16 1.50
C PHE A 169 16.10 16.38 0.80
N MET A 170 15.76 15.32 0.05
CA MET A 170 16.75 14.54 -0.68
C MET A 170 17.48 15.39 -1.74
N ASN A 171 16.77 16.30 -2.43
CA ASN A 171 17.40 17.22 -3.39
C ASN A 171 18.33 18.22 -2.69
N LEU A 172 17.89 18.84 -1.60
CA LEU A 172 18.72 19.78 -0.81
C LEU A 172 20.01 19.11 -0.31
N LEU A 173 19.89 17.92 0.27
CA LEU A 173 21.03 17.21 0.84
C LEU A 173 21.99 16.70 -0.25
N THR A 174 21.47 16.21 -1.39
CA THR A 174 22.32 15.87 -2.54
C THR A 174 23.13 17.07 -3.01
N ALA A 175 22.46 18.21 -3.24
CA ALA A 175 23.11 19.42 -3.73
C ALA A 175 24.18 19.92 -2.75
N ALA A 176 23.91 19.85 -1.45
CA ALA A 176 24.88 20.23 -0.41
C ALA A 176 26.06 19.24 -0.33
N ALA A 177 25.80 17.93 -0.42
CA ALA A 177 26.83 16.90 -0.37
C ALA A 177 27.76 16.95 -1.59
N ASP A 178 27.25 17.25 -2.78
CA ASP A 178 28.07 17.36 -3.99
C ASP A 178 29.05 18.55 -3.94
N GLN A 179 28.69 19.60 -3.21
CA GLN A 179 29.56 20.76 -2.97
C GLN A 179 30.59 20.50 -1.86
N ASP A 180 30.41 19.45 -1.07
CA ASP A 180 31.29 19.09 0.04
C ASP A 180 32.29 17.99 -0.38
N ALA A 181 33.58 18.33 -0.40
CA ALA A 181 34.63 17.41 -0.82
C ALA A 181 34.70 16.11 0.02
N GLN A 182 34.24 16.13 1.29
CA GLN A 182 34.25 14.94 2.14
C GLN A 182 33.06 14.01 1.88
N LEU A 183 31.95 14.55 1.40
CA LEU A 183 30.67 13.83 1.26
C LEU A 183 30.31 13.50 -0.19
N ARG A 184 30.93 14.18 -1.16
CA ARG A 184 30.69 13.96 -2.58
C ARG A 184 30.76 12.47 -2.93
N HIS A 185 29.72 11.97 -3.58
CA HIS A 185 29.53 10.57 -3.97
C HIS A 185 29.45 9.56 -2.81
N LYS A 186 29.21 9.99 -1.56
CA LYS A 186 29.10 9.10 -0.39
C LYS A 186 27.71 9.02 0.22
N VAL A 187 26.76 9.82 -0.25
CA VAL A 187 25.38 9.86 0.24
C VAL A 187 24.48 9.07 -0.70
N TYR A 188 23.77 8.10 -0.14
CA TYR A 188 22.88 7.20 -0.86
C TYR A 188 21.52 7.16 -0.17
N PHE A 189 20.43 7.37 -0.91
CA PHE A 189 19.08 7.37 -0.36
C PHE A 189 18.33 6.06 -0.64
N TYR A 190 17.61 5.61 0.38
CA TYR A 190 16.66 4.51 0.32
C TYR A 190 15.31 5.03 0.82
N ALA A 191 14.34 5.22 -0.07
CA ALA A 191 13.13 5.96 0.24
C ALA A 191 11.86 5.07 0.27
N ILE A 192 10.97 5.32 1.23
CA ILE A 192 9.64 4.72 1.32
C ILE A 192 8.61 5.85 1.43
N LEU A 193 7.92 6.14 0.33
CA LEU A 193 6.98 7.27 0.26
C LEU A 193 5.54 6.77 0.22
N PHE A 194 4.64 7.50 0.87
CA PHE A 194 3.21 7.20 0.95
C PHE A 194 2.40 8.37 0.40
N ASP A 195 1.74 8.14 -0.73
CA ASP A 195 0.82 9.04 -1.44
C ASP A 195 1.24 10.52 -1.44
N THR A 196 2.38 10.81 -2.07
CA THR A 196 2.96 12.16 -2.17
C THR A 196 1.97 13.19 -2.70
N VAL A 197 1.57 14.16 -1.88
CA VAL A 197 0.69 15.27 -2.27
C VAL A 197 1.37 16.59 -1.95
N SER A 198 1.38 17.52 -2.90
CA SER A 198 2.09 18.80 -2.80
C SER A 198 1.21 20.01 -3.16
N THR A 199 -0.10 19.89 -2.94
CA THR A 199 -1.07 20.93 -3.31
C THR A 199 -0.74 22.27 -2.64
N GLY A 200 -0.59 23.31 -3.47
CA GLY A 200 -0.18 24.65 -3.03
C GLY A 200 1.34 24.82 -2.85
N GLN A 201 2.15 23.82 -3.19
CA GLN A 201 3.60 23.79 -2.93
C GLN A 201 4.44 23.40 -4.16
N LEU A 202 3.82 23.19 -5.31
CA LEU A 202 4.50 22.75 -6.54
C LEU A 202 5.64 23.67 -6.99
N ASP A 203 5.50 24.98 -6.77
CA ASP A 203 6.52 25.98 -7.14
C ASP A 203 7.53 26.27 -6.02
N LYS A 204 7.36 25.64 -4.85
CA LYS A 204 8.20 25.88 -3.66
C LYS A 204 9.13 24.72 -3.35
N LEU A 205 8.75 23.51 -3.77
CA LEU A 205 9.47 22.28 -3.46
C LEU A 205 10.02 21.69 -4.74
N ASP A 206 11.27 21.25 -4.69
CA ASP A 206 11.82 20.36 -5.71
C ASP A 206 11.32 18.94 -5.46
N LEU A 207 10.34 18.52 -6.28
CA LEU A 207 9.66 17.24 -6.16
C LEU A 207 10.23 16.17 -7.08
N THR A 208 11.35 16.45 -7.76
CA THR A 208 12.09 15.43 -8.53
C THR A 208 12.83 14.48 -7.59
N LEU A 209 13.36 13.38 -8.11
CA LEU A 209 14.24 12.49 -7.34
C LEU A 209 15.69 12.77 -7.70
N PRO A 210 16.60 12.96 -6.74
CA PRO A 210 18.01 13.12 -7.06
C PRO A 210 18.64 11.81 -7.55
N THR A 211 19.79 11.92 -8.20
CA THR A 211 20.57 10.78 -8.72
C THR A 211 21.22 9.93 -7.62
N SER A 212 21.26 10.44 -6.39
CA SER A 212 21.71 9.77 -5.17
C SER A 212 20.68 8.81 -4.58
N VAL A 213 19.45 8.75 -5.11
CA VAL A 213 18.46 7.71 -4.74
C VAL A 213 18.83 6.39 -5.38
N ASP A 214 19.21 5.41 -4.56
CA ASP A 214 19.56 4.05 -5.01
C ASP A 214 18.31 3.18 -5.13
N TYR A 215 17.35 3.34 -4.21
CA TYR A 215 16.13 2.54 -4.22
C TYR A 215 14.98 3.31 -3.57
N MET A 216 13.82 3.29 -4.21
CA MET A 216 12.61 3.89 -3.67
C MET A 216 11.41 2.97 -3.88
N VAL A 217 10.56 2.89 -2.87
CA VAL A 217 9.18 2.38 -3.00
C VAL A 217 8.23 3.54 -2.74
N HIS A 218 7.31 3.79 -3.68
CA HIS A 218 6.26 4.79 -3.53
C HIS A 218 4.88 4.13 -3.60
N PHE A 219 4.22 4.07 -2.45
CA PHE A 219 2.84 3.62 -2.32
C PHE A 219 1.88 4.74 -2.74
N VAL A 220 0.94 4.46 -3.64
CA VAL A 220 0.00 5.46 -4.19
C VAL A 220 -1.44 4.99 -3.97
N ALA A 221 -2.28 5.89 -3.45
CA ALA A 221 -3.69 5.61 -3.22
C ALA A 221 -4.48 5.69 -4.53
N ARG A 222 -5.14 4.59 -4.91
CA ARG A 222 -5.97 4.51 -6.13
C ARG A 222 -7.31 5.21 -5.97
N ASP A 223 -7.94 5.08 -4.80
CA ASP A 223 -9.35 5.44 -4.58
C ASP A 223 -9.53 6.82 -3.89
N GLU A 224 -8.49 7.65 -3.91
CA GLU A 224 -8.55 9.01 -3.42
C GLU A 224 -9.36 9.91 -4.37
N SER A 225 -10.50 10.41 -3.89
CA SER A 225 -11.52 11.08 -4.70
C SER A 225 -11.49 12.60 -4.60
N ARG A 226 -10.72 13.17 -3.66
CA ARG A 226 -10.65 14.62 -3.44
C ARG A 226 -9.79 15.28 -4.52
N TYR A 227 -10.35 16.31 -5.17
CA TYR A 227 -9.71 16.99 -6.29
C TYR A 227 -8.34 17.62 -5.98
N LEU A 228 -8.17 18.05 -4.72
CA LEU A 228 -6.97 18.71 -4.23
C LEU A 228 -5.90 17.72 -3.76
N PHE A 229 -6.12 16.42 -3.88
CA PHE A 229 -5.13 15.42 -3.53
C PHE A 229 -4.70 14.80 -4.84
N LYS A 230 -3.79 15.41 -5.60
CA LYS A 230 -3.19 14.76 -6.78
C LYS A 230 -1.84 14.19 -6.38
N PRO A 231 -1.56 12.89 -6.63
CA PRO A 231 -0.32 12.30 -6.23
C PRO A 231 0.78 12.74 -7.19
N VAL A 232 1.95 13.05 -6.66
CA VAL A 232 3.17 13.26 -7.45
C VAL A 232 3.82 11.91 -7.67
N ILE A 233 3.92 11.49 -8.92
CA ILE A 233 4.52 10.22 -9.33
C ILE A 233 5.75 10.47 -10.19
N ASP A 234 6.61 9.47 -10.28
CA ASP A 234 7.80 9.50 -11.11
C ASP A 234 7.54 8.69 -12.39
N GLU A 235 7.82 9.30 -13.54
CA GLU A 235 7.84 8.60 -14.82
C GLU A 235 9.18 7.89 -14.98
N GLU A 236 9.15 6.58 -15.22
CA GLU A 236 10.34 5.81 -15.59
C GLU A 236 10.82 6.32 -16.97
N PRO A 237 12.08 6.75 -17.12
CA PRO A 237 12.64 7.09 -18.42
C PRO A 237 12.68 5.83 -19.30
N ASP A 238 12.52 6.02 -20.61
CA ASP A 238 12.40 4.93 -21.59
C ASP A 238 13.42 3.80 -21.36
N ILE A 239 12.89 2.56 -21.37
CA ILE A 239 13.49 1.23 -21.13
C ILE A 239 14.91 1.00 -21.71
N THR A 240 15.33 1.83 -22.66
CA THR A 240 16.62 1.80 -23.37
C THR A 240 17.89 1.85 -22.51
N THR A 241 17.81 2.17 -21.22
CA THR A 241 18.95 2.22 -20.29
C THR A 241 19.05 1.06 -19.31
N ARG A 242 18.09 0.11 -19.29
CA ARG A 242 18.33 -1.16 -18.60
C ARG A 242 19.38 -1.90 -19.41
N VAL A 243 20.65 -1.79 -19.01
CA VAL A 243 21.72 -2.61 -19.54
C VAL A 243 21.28 -4.05 -19.35
N TYR A 244 20.85 -4.69 -20.43
CA TYR A 244 20.50 -6.10 -20.42
C TYR A 244 21.77 -6.86 -20.03
N HIS A 245 21.89 -7.21 -18.75
CA HIS A 245 22.81 -8.24 -18.31
C HIS A 245 22.30 -9.56 -18.87
N LEU A 246 22.66 -9.84 -20.13
CA LEU A 246 22.45 -11.12 -20.80
C LEU A 246 23.18 -12.21 -19.97
N GLY A 247 22.46 -12.79 -19.01
CA GLY A 247 22.92 -13.92 -18.19
C GLY A 247 23.25 -13.64 -16.71
N GLY A 248 22.96 -12.45 -16.18
CA GLY A 248 23.17 -12.11 -14.76
C GLY A 248 21.88 -11.92 -13.95
N PRO A 249 21.92 -11.92 -12.60
CA PRO A 249 20.78 -11.56 -11.77
C PRO A 249 20.31 -10.13 -12.12
N ILE A 250 19.00 -9.97 -12.30
CA ILE A 250 18.39 -8.68 -12.65
C ILE A 250 18.40 -7.79 -11.40
N ALA A 251 19.00 -6.60 -11.50
CA ALA A 251 18.95 -5.61 -10.43
C ALA A 251 17.49 -5.16 -10.19
N PRO A 252 17.06 -4.97 -8.93
CA PRO A 252 15.75 -4.42 -8.67
C PRO A 252 15.63 -3.01 -9.26
N PRO A 253 14.45 -2.60 -9.76
CA PRO A 253 14.26 -1.25 -10.27
C PRO A 253 14.58 -0.21 -9.18
N ARG A 254 15.23 0.90 -9.57
CA ARG A 254 15.56 2.02 -8.67
C ARG A 254 14.30 2.67 -8.08
N VAL A 255 13.23 2.75 -8.86
CA VAL A 255 11.98 3.42 -8.51
C VAL A 255 10.83 2.43 -8.69
N ASN A 256 10.19 2.08 -7.57
CA ASN A 256 9.13 1.08 -7.54
C ASN A 256 7.83 1.75 -7.09
N ARG A 257 6.84 1.81 -8.00
CA ARG A 257 5.52 2.35 -7.68
C ARG A 257 4.57 1.20 -7.36
N ILE A 258 3.95 1.24 -6.18
CA ILE A 258 2.95 0.26 -5.75
C ILE A 258 1.61 1.00 -5.60
N VAL A 259 0.65 0.69 -6.45
CA VAL A 259 -0.71 1.24 -6.36
C VAL A 259 -1.52 0.37 -5.40
N LEU A 260 -2.12 1.00 -4.40
CA LEU A 260 -2.91 0.34 -3.37
C LEU A 260 -4.36 0.82 -3.45
N PRO A 261 -5.36 -0.07 -3.25
CA PRO A 261 -6.74 0.37 -3.10
C PRO A 261 -6.92 1.21 -1.83
N GLY A 262 -8.05 1.91 -1.76
CA GLY A 262 -8.34 2.85 -0.69
C GLY A 262 -7.87 4.27 -0.96
N SER A 263 -8.26 5.12 -0.02
CA SER A 263 -8.02 6.55 -0.03
C SER A 263 -6.62 6.92 0.44
N HIS A 264 -6.28 8.21 0.36
CA HIS A 264 -5.03 8.76 0.85
C HIS A 264 -4.68 8.32 2.28
N SER A 265 -5.66 8.36 3.17
CA SER A 265 -5.50 8.05 4.59
C SER A 265 -5.55 6.54 4.88
N ASP A 266 -6.06 5.71 3.96
CA ASP A 266 -5.86 4.25 4.01
C ASP A 266 -4.38 3.92 3.81
N VAL A 267 -3.76 4.47 2.76
CA VAL A 267 -2.32 4.29 2.47
C VAL A 267 -1.43 4.88 3.56
N GLY A 268 -1.80 6.04 4.10
CA GLY A 268 -1.12 6.66 5.25
C GLY A 268 -1.39 5.98 6.60
N ARG A 269 -2.30 5.00 6.65
CA ARG A 269 -2.73 4.28 7.85
C ARG A 269 -3.19 5.22 8.98
N ALA A 270 -3.96 6.26 8.64
CA ALA A 270 -4.48 7.20 9.63
C ALA A 270 -5.83 6.74 10.24
N TYR A 271 -6.56 5.86 9.56
CA TYR A 271 -7.84 5.33 10.04
C TYR A 271 -7.69 4.28 11.14
N GLY A 272 -8.68 4.22 12.04
CA GLY A 272 -8.71 3.30 13.16
C GLY A 272 -8.89 1.82 12.78
N LYS A 273 -9.54 1.53 11.65
CA LYS A 273 -9.89 0.19 11.16
C LYS A 273 -9.68 0.15 9.64
N GLY A 274 -9.88 -1.02 9.02
CA GLY A 274 -9.82 -1.18 7.56
C GLY A 274 -8.46 -1.60 7.01
N ILE A 275 -8.36 -1.60 5.68
CA ILE A 275 -7.21 -2.10 4.92
C ILE A 275 -5.88 -1.40 5.19
N GLY A 276 -5.87 -0.21 5.81
CA GLY A 276 -4.63 0.43 6.24
C GLY A 276 -3.76 -0.46 7.16
N MET A 277 -4.39 -1.38 7.90
CA MET A 277 -3.68 -2.39 8.72
C MET A 277 -2.86 -3.37 7.85
N LEU A 278 -3.34 -3.73 6.66
CA LEU A 278 -2.59 -4.56 5.72
C LEU A 278 -1.38 -3.79 5.16
N TYR A 279 -1.50 -2.47 4.98
CA TYR A 279 -0.42 -1.64 4.46
C TYR A 279 0.68 -1.39 5.47
N GLN A 280 0.32 -1.35 6.75
CA GLN A 280 1.30 -1.49 7.82
C GLN A 280 2.06 -2.80 7.71
N GLN A 281 1.36 -3.94 7.62
CA GLN A 281 2.01 -5.26 7.51
C GLN A 281 2.92 -5.33 6.28
N LEU A 282 2.45 -4.86 5.13
CA LEU A 282 3.24 -4.75 3.90
C LEU A 282 4.50 -3.91 4.11
N THR A 283 4.39 -2.79 4.80
CA THR A 283 5.53 -1.91 5.10
C THR A 283 6.49 -2.56 6.10
N GLU A 284 5.99 -3.26 7.12
CA GLU A 284 6.84 -4.01 8.04
C GLU A 284 7.58 -5.14 7.32
N GLN A 285 6.93 -5.81 6.36
CA GLN A 285 7.59 -6.79 5.51
C GLN A 285 8.68 -6.14 4.65
N LEU A 286 8.42 -4.96 4.05
CA LEU A 286 9.41 -4.19 3.32
C LEU A 286 10.60 -3.81 4.22
N LEU A 287 10.34 -3.33 5.43
CA LEU A 287 11.39 -3.00 6.39
C LEU A 287 12.21 -4.22 6.81
N TYR A 288 11.59 -5.39 6.95
CA TYR A 288 12.28 -6.64 7.26
C TYR A 288 13.20 -7.06 6.10
N GLN A 289 12.70 -6.98 4.88
CA GLN A 289 13.42 -7.26 3.64
C GLN A 289 14.63 -6.32 3.47
N MET A 290 14.43 -5.02 3.72
CA MET A 290 15.50 -4.03 3.79
C MET A 290 16.47 -4.26 4.97
N GLY A 291 16.12 -5.15 5.90
CA GLY A 291 16.90 -5.46 7.09
C GLY A 291 16.91 -4.38 8.16
N LEU A 292 15.98 -3.44 8.07
CA LEU A 292 15.77 -2.37 9.04
C LEU A 292 15.10 -2.86 10.32
N ILE A 293 14.29 -3.92 10.23
CA ILE A 293 13.74 -4.63 11.39
C ILE A 293 14.10 -6.11 11.36
N ARG A 294 13.99 -6.78 12.51
CA ARG A 294 14.26 -8.22 12.67
C ARG A 294 13.01 -9.09 12.67
N GLN A 295 11.85 -8.50 12.99
CA GLN A 295 10.57 -9.18 12.98
C GLN A 295 10.24 -9.67 11.57
N ASN A 296 9.88 -10.94 11.44
CA ASN A 296 9.54 -11.58 10.15
C ASN A 296 8.22 -12.34 10.22
N CYS A 297 7.38 -11.98 11.18
CA CYS A 297 6.08 -12.60 11.40
C CYS A 297 5.04 -11.53 11.67
N TRP A 298 3.87 -11.73 11.08
CA TRP A 298 2.75 -10.81 11.13
C TRP A 298 1.49 -11.65 11.29
N ASP A 299 0.66 -11.29 12.27
CA ASP A 299 -0.65 -11.90 12.40
C ASP A 299 -1.51 -11.42 11.21
N GLY A 300 -2.13 -12.36 10.51
CA GLY A 300 -2.99 -12.05 9.37
C GLY A 300 -4.18 -11.21 9.82
N THR A 301 -4.42 -10.09 9.15
CA THR A 301 -5.55 -9.20 9.43
C THR A 301 -6.68 -9.43 8.43
N ASP A 302 -7.26 -10.64 8.39
CA ASP A 302 -8.46 -10.88 7.57
C ASP A 302 -9.60 -9.92 7.96
N GLU A 303 -9.64 -9.52 9.23
CA GLU A 303 -10.50 -8.46 9.74
C GLU A 303 -10.34 -7.11 9.01
N ALA A 304 -9.15 -6.80 8.48
CA ALA A 304 -8.92 -5.56 7.74
C ALA A 304 -9.61 -5.57 6.38
N LEU A 305 -9.65 -6.72 5.69
CA LEU A 305 -10.40 -6.88 4.44
C LEU A 305 -11.91 -6.78 4.70
N LEU A 306 -12.38 -7.37 5.80
CA LEU A 306 -13.78 -7.30 6.22
C LEU A 306 -14.20 -5.90 6.65
N ALA A 307 -13.30 -5.13 7.26
CA ALA A 307 -13.57 -3.74 7.62
C ALA A 307 -13.60 -2.78 6.40
N GLY A 308 -13.09 -3.21 5.25
CA GLY A 308 -13.12 -2.43 4.03
C GLY A 308 -12.08 -1.31 3.94
N LYS A 309 -12.24 -0.47 2.92
CA LYS A 309 -11.49 0.77 2.67
C LYS A 309 -12.37 1.99 2.94
N HIS A 310 -11.85 3.21 2.82
CA HIS A 310 -12.62 4.41 3.17
C HIS A 310 -12.97 5.26 1.95
N ASP A 311 -14.21 5.76 1.91
CA ASP A 311 -14.66 6.78 0.97
C ASP A 311 -14.17 8.16 1.41
N SER A 312 -13.12 8.64 0.76
CA SER A 312 -12.47 9.93 1.07
C SER A 312 -13.34 11.16 0.81
N ARG A 313 -14.49 11.05 0.14
CA ARG A 313 -15.29 12.22 -0.25
C ARG A 313 -15.81 12.97 0.97
N GLY A 314 -15.43 14.25 1.06
CA GLY A 314 -15.99 15.22 1.99
C GLY A 314 -17.33 15.77 1.51
N LEU A 315 -17.86 16.79 2.21
CA LEU A 315 -19.12 17.43 1.85
C LEU A 315 -19.06 18.05 0.45
N LEU A 316 -17.95 18.69 0.10
CA LEU A 316 -17.77 19.35 -1.20
C LEU A 316 -17.88 18.35 -2.35
N GLU A 317 -17.10 17.27 -2.32
CA GLU A 317 -17.09 16.22 -3.35
C GLU A 317 -18.47 15.56 -3.49
N ARG A 318 -19.18 15.34 -2.39
CA ARG A 318 -20.55 14.80 -2.41
C ARG A 318 -21.53 15.75 -3.07
N VAL A 319 -21.46 17.05 -2.77
CA VAL A 319 -22.34 18.08 -3.34
C VAL A 319 -22.02 18.34 -4.82
N THR A 320 -20.76 18.25 -5.23
CA THR A 320 -20.35 18.40 -6.63
C THR A 320 -20.53 17.12 -7.46
N GLY A 321 -21.07 16.05 -6.86
CA GLY A 321 -21.41 14.82 -7.56
C GLY A 321 -20.21 13.92 -7.89
N VAL A 322 -19.09 14.05 -7.18
CA VAL A 322 -17.98 13.09 -7.30
C VAL A 322 -18.48 11.72 -6.89
N ALA A 323 -18.30 10.73 -7.76
CA ALA A 323 -18.77 9.39 -7.52
C ALA A 323 -17.89 8.66 -6.48
N PRO A 324 -18.45 7.80 -5.61
CA PRO A 324 -17.66 7.01 -4.67
C PRO A 324 -16.76 5.98 -5.38
N PRO A 325 -15.73 5.47 -4.69
CA PRO A 325 -15.02 4.27 -5.14
C PRO A 325 -15.98 3.11 -5.42
N ASN A 326 -15.64 2.27 -6.40
CA ASN A 326 -16.45 1.11 -6.82
C ASN A 326 -17.88 1.46 -7.28
N SER A 327 -18.08 2.64 -7.84
CA SER A 327 -19.33 3.05 -8.49
C SER A 327 -19.12 3.26 -9.99
N SER A 328 -20.20 3.22 -10.77
CA SER A 328 -20.15 3.37 -12.23
C SER A 328 -19.61 4.73 -12.72
N GLY A 329 -19.67 5.76 -11.88
CA GLY A 329 -19.17 7.10 -12.19
C GLY A 329 -17.77 7.39 -11.63
N PHE A 330 -17.13 6.42 -10.97
CA PHE A 330 -15.81 6.63 -10.38
C PHE A 330 -14.77 6.86 -11.48
N THR A 331 -14.03 7.96 -11.37
CA THR A 331 -12.97 8.31 -12.32
C THR A 331 -11.61 8.13 -11.66
N GLU A 332 -10.66 7.58 -12.43
CA GLU A 332 -9.28 7.52 -11.97
C GLU A 332 -8.73 8.91 -11.64
N ARG A 333 -7.96 8.94 -10.56
CA ARG A 333 -7.36 10.14 -10.01
C ARG A 333 -6.27 10.67 -10.95
N GLN A 334 -6.33 11.97 -11.27
CA GLN A 334 -5.27 12.64 -12.02
C GLN A 334 -3.96 12.68 -11.22
N MET A 335 -2.86 12.37 -11.88
CA MET A 335 -1.52 12.34 -11.29
C MET A 335 -0.66 13.49 -11.82
N ILE A 336 0.27 13.96 -10.99
CA ILE A 336 1.29 14.94 -11.38
C ILE A 336 2.55 14.15 -11.65
N SER A 337 2.95 14.07 -12.90
CA SER A 337 4.14 13.34 -13.26
C SER A 337 5.39 14.20 -13.17
N LYS A 338 6.47 13.62 -12.65
CA LYS A 338 7.80 14.20 -12.62
C LYS A 338 8.75 13.25 -13.33
N GLN A 339 9.52 13.81 -14.25
CA GLN A 339 10.67 13.14 -14.83
C GLN A 339 11.79 13.16 -13.79
N TYR A 340 12.41 12.00 -13.54
CA TYR A 340 13.61 11.94 -12.72
C TYR A 340 14.87 11.88 -13.60
N PRO A 341 15.95 12.57 -13.21
CA PRO A 341 17.21 12.53 -13.94
C PRO A 341 17.76 11.11 -13.96
N ASN A 342 18.17 10.66 -15.15
CA ASN A 342 19.00 9.47 -15.29
C ASN A 342 20.37 9.74 -14.63
N PRO A 343 20.86 8.85 -13.76
CA PRO A 343 22.24 8.90 -13.31
C PRO A 343 23.20 8.83 -14.50
N SER A 344 24.44 9.29 -14.32
CA SER A 344 25.50 8.99 -15.30
C SER A 344 25.66 7.48 -15.48
N MET A 345 26.20 7.02 -16.61
CA MET A 345 26.40 5.59 -16.85
C MET A 345 27.24 4.93 -15.75
N GLU A 346 28.28 5.62 -15.26
CA GLU A 346 29.09 5.20 -14.12
C GLU A 346 28.25 5.05 -12.85
N ARG A 347 27.44 6.06 -12.52
CA ARG A 347 26.59 6.01 -11.32
C ARG A 347 25.49 4.95 -11.43
N SER A 348 24.93 4.74 -12.62
CA SER A 348 23.95 3.67 -12.85
C SER A 348 24.58 2.31 -12.61
N GLY A 349 25.77 2.06 -13.16
CA GLY A 349 26.48 0.80 -12.94
C GLY A 349 26.87 0.57 -11.48
N GLU A 350 27.20 1.63 -10.75
CA GLU A 350 27.40 1.58 -9.30
C GLU A 350 26.12 1.18 -8.56
N ILE A 351 24.99 1.86 -8.84
CA ILE A 351 23.70 1.56 -8.23
C ILE A 351 23.30 0.11 -8.50
N ASP A 352 23.36 -0.33 -9.75
CA ASP A 352 22.97 -1.69 -10.14
C ASP A 352 23.82 -2.74 -9.43
N SER A 353 25.14 -2.55 -9.40
CA SER A 353 26.06 -3.47 -8.72
C SER A 353 25.77 -3.57 -7.22
N ARG A 354 25.50 -2.43 -6.58
CA ARG A 354 25.13 -2.36 -5.15
C ARG A 354 23.81 -3.06 -4.87
N LEU A 355 22.78 -2.78 -5.67
CA LEU A 355 21.46 -3.38 -5.51
C LEU A 355 21.50 -4.89 -5.72
N ILE A 356 22.26 -5.38 -6.71
CA ILE A 356 22.48 -6.82 -6.93
C ILE A 356 23.15 -7.45 -5.70
N ALA A 357 24.24 -6.87 -5.20
CA ALA A 357 24.94 -7.39 -4.03
C ALA A 357 24.02 -7.45 -2.79
N MET A 358 23.25 -6.39 -2.56
CA MET A 358 22.28 -6.34 -1.46
C MET A 358 21.12 -7.33 -1.62
N SER A 359 20.63 -7.55 -2.84
CA SER A 359 19.56 -8.52 -3.11
C SER A 359 20.05 -9.96 -2.97
N LEU A 360 21.27 -10.27 -3.42
CA LEU A 360 21.91 -11.57 -3.20
C LEU A 360 22.09 -11.85 -1.70
N ALA A 361 22.60 -10.87 -0.95
CA ALA A 361 22.73 -10.98 0.50
C ALA A 361 21.38 -11.19 1.21
N ASN A 362 20.30 -10.60 0.69
CA ASN A 362 18.96 -10.82 1.21
C ASN A 362 18.46 -12.26 0.93
N ALA A 363 18.71 -12.77 -0.29
CA ALA A 363 18.39 -14.14 -0.68
C ALA A 363 19.15 -15.18 0.15
N GLU A 364 20.46 -14.96 0.39
CA GLU A 364 21.30 -15.80 1.27
C GLU A 364 20.76 -15.85 2.70
N ARG A 365 20.10 -14.79 3.16
CA ARG A 365 19.45 -14.71 4.46
C ARG A 365 18.16 -15.52 4.56
N GLY A 366 17.77 -16.22 3.48
CA GLY A 366 16.58 -17.07 3.41
C GLY A 366 15.27 -16.29 3.35
N VAL A 367 15.33 -15.00 3.03
CA VAL A 367 14.16 -14.12 3.09
C VAL A 367 13.15 -14.42 1.97
N ASN A 368 13.61 -15.03 0.88
CA ASN A 368 12.78 -15.52 -0.23
C ASN A 368 12.16 -16.91 0.05
N MET A 369 12.37 -17.50 1.23
CA MET A 369 11.67 -18.73 1.61
C MET A 369 10.19 -18.41 1.78
N GLN A 370 9.38 -18.94 0.86
CA GLN A 370 7.96 -18.62 0.73
C GLN A 370 7.20 -18.76 2.05
N SER A 371 6.56 -17.68 2.48
CA SER A 371 5.51 -17.73 3.48
C SER A 371 4.20 -18.12 2.81
N TYR A 372 3.66 -19.28 3.17
CA TYR A 372 2.32 -19.67 2.76
C TYR A 372 1.30 -18.90 3.59
N SER A 373 0.53 -18.03 2.95
CA SER A 373 -0.67 -17.45 3.54
C SER A 373 -1.88 -18.16 2.96
N GLN A 374 -2.66 -18.82 3.83
CA GLN A 374 -3.98 -19.31 3.45
C GLN A 374 -4.97 -18.16 3.67
N GLN A 375 -5.38 -17.50 2.59
CA GLN A 375 -6.47 -16.53 2.63
C GLN A 375 -7.75 -17.18 2.09
N LEU A 376 -8.84 -16.97 2.81
CA LEU A 376 -10.19 -17.19 2.28
C LEU A 376 -10.44 -16.17 1.18
N VAL A 377 -10.27 -16.57 -0.08
CA VAL A 377 -10.60 -15.73 -1.23
C VAL A 377 -12.09 -15.93 -1.56
N PRO A 378 -12.92 -14.88 -1.57
CA PRO A 378 -14.30 -14.99 -2.04
C PRO A 378 -14.38 -15.42 -3.50
N LEU A 379 -15.50 -16.05 -3.87
CA LEU A 379 -15.75 -16.51 -5.24
C LEU A 379 -15.82 -15.33 -6.22
N ASN A 380 -15.09 -15.44 -7.31
CA ASN A 380 -15.11 -14.57 -8.48
C ASN A 380 -15.48 -15.42 -9.69
N LEU A 381 -16.52 -15.03 -10.42
CA LEU A 381 -16.99 -15.70 -11.62
C LEU A 381 -16.86 -14.75 -12.82
N VAL A 382 -16.17 -15.19 -13.87
CA VAL A 382 -16.30 -14.55 -15.18
C VAL A 382 -17.52 -15.16 -15.85
N VAL A 383 -18.55 -14.35 -16.06
CA VAL A 383 -19.85 -14.78 -16.59
C VAL A 383 -20.16 -14.07 -17.90
N ARG A 384 -21.01 -14.67 -18.73
CA ARG A 384 -21.57 -14.01 -19.91
C ARG A 384 -23.08 -14.20 -19.94
N ARG A 385 -23.78 -13.08 -20.12
CA ARG A 385 -25.23 -13.05 -20.31
C ARG A 385 -25.53 -13.06 -21.81
N GLU A 386 -26.30 -14.03 -22.27
CA GLU A 386 -26.67 -14.17 -23.68
C GLU A 386 -28.06 -14.80 -23.80
N GLY A 387 -28.99 -14.11 -24.47
CA GLY A 387 -30.31 -14.64 -24.80
C GLY A 387 -31.13 -15.03 -23.57
N GLY A 388 -31.01 -14.27 -22.47
CA GLY A 388 -31.68 -14.55 -21.20
C GLY A 388 -31.05 -15.66 -20.37
N LYS A 389 -29.91 -16.23 -20.80
CA LYS A 389 -29.14 -17.23 -20.06
C LYS A 389 -27.86 -16.63 -19.51
N LEU A 390 -27.32 -17.25 -18.46
CA LEU A 390 -25.99 -16.97 -17.94
C LEU A 390 -25.10 -18.19 -18.12
N SER A 391 -23.91 -17.99 -18.68
CA SER A 391 -22.84 -18.98 -18.71
C SER A 391 -21.69 -18.54 -17.81
N VAL A 392 -21.06 -19.49 -17.13
CA VAL A 392 -19.80 -19.27 -16.40
C VAL A 392 -18.67 -19.62 -17.36
N LEU A 393 -17.80 -18.67 -17.62
CA LEU A 393 -16.65 -18.80 -18.52
C LEU A 393 -15.37 -19.14 -17.77
N ASP A 394 -15.21 -18.60 -16.56
CA ASP A 394 -14.06 -18.80 -15.69
C ASP A 394 -14.44 -18.54 -14.22
N TRP A 395 -13.64 -19.05 -13.28
CA TRP A 395 -13.75 -18.80 -11.85
C TRP A 395 -12.40 -18.97 -11.14
N ASN A 396 -12.22 -18.24 -10.03
CA ASN A 396 -11.11 -18.53 -9.10
C ASN A 396 -11.42 -19.81 -8.30
N GLN A 397 -10.41 -20.40 -7.64
CA GLN A 397 -10.59 -21.60 -6.81
C GLN A 397 -11.09 -22.83 -7.59
N ARG A 398 -10.51 -23.08 -8.78
CA ARG A 398 -10.88 -24.21 -9.64
C ARG A 398 -10.68 -25.57 -8.98
N GLU A 399 -9.81 -25.64 -7.99
CA GLU A 399 -9.53 -26.79 -7.15
C GLU A 399 -10.65 -27.12 -6.14
N TYR A 400 -11.60 -26.20 -5.91
CA TYR A 400 -12.67 -26.38 -4.93
C TYR A 400 -14.07 -26.50 -5.53
N ILE A 401 -14.28 -26.11 -6.79
CA ILE A 401 -15.61 -26.09 -7.41
C ILE A 401 -15.67 -27.06 -8.58
N ASP A 402 -16.71 -27.90 -8.60
CA ASP A 402 -16.97 -28.80 -9.71
C ASP A 402 -17.48 -28.01 -10.92
N SER A 403 -16.64 -27.85 -11.94
CA SER A 403 -16.98 -27.16 -13.18
C SER A 403 -18.24 -27.69 -13.88
N ALA A 404 -18.53 -29.00 -13.75
CA ALA A 404 -19.68 -29.62 -14.41
C ALA A 404 -21.00 -29.33 -13.67
N SER A 405 -20.92 -28.83 -12.43
CA SER A 405 -22.09 -28.56 -11.58
C SER A 405 -22.77 -27.21 -11.86
N PHE A 406 -22.12 -26.31 -12.62
CA PHE A 406 -22.68 -25.00 -12.91
C PHE A 406 -24.00 -25.13 -13.68
N SER A 407 -25.09 -24.62 -13.08
CA SER A 407 -26.40 -24.61 -13.73
C SER A 407 -27.14 -23.31 -13.47
N PHE A 408 -27.73 -22.75 -14.52
CA PHE A 408 -28.53 -21.53 -14.46
C PHE A 408 -30.01 -21.86 -14.66
N SER A 409 -30.87 -21.23 -13.86
CA SER A 409 -32.32 -21.30 -14.04
C SER A 409 -32.94 -19.92 -13.85
N ASP A 410 -33.89 -19.57 -14.72
CA ASP A 410 -34.78 -18.41 -14.57
C ASP A 410 -36.23 -18.96 -14.51
N LYS A 411 -36.89 -18.78 -13.37
CA LYS A 411 -38.29 -19.15 -13.18
C LYS A 411 -39.03 -17.96 -12.61
N ASP A 412 -39.97 -17.42 -13.38
CA ASP A 412 -40.81 -16.28 -12.99
C ASP A 412 -39.99 -15.05 -12.52
N GLY A 413 -38.83 -14.82 -13.16
CA GLY A 413 -37.92 -13.72 -12.81
C GLY A 413 -36.97 -14.02 -11.64
N VAL A 414 -37.09 -15.20 -11.01
CA VAL A 414 -36.14 -15.69 -10.03
C VAL A 414 -34.99 -16.38 -10.75
N ARG A 415 -33.85 -15.69 -10.81
CA ARG A 415 -32.64 -16.16 -11.49
C ARG A 415 -31.67 -16.75 -10.49
N LEU A 416 -31.33 -18.02 -10.67
CA LEU A 416 -30.46 -18.78 -9.78
C LEU A 416 -29.29 -19.35 -10.58
N LEU A 417 -28.07 -19.15 -10.07
CA LEU A 417 -26.88 -19.87 -10.51
C LEU A 417 -26.50 -20.86 -9.40
N ARG A 418 -26.44 -22.15 -9.73
CA ARG A 418 -26.07 -23.22 -8.80
C ARG A 418 -24.73 -23.82 -9.16
N TYR A 419 -23.99 -24.27 -8.16
CA TYR A 419 -22.71 -24.98 -8.31
C TYR A 419 -22.44 -25.83 -7.05
N ASN A 420 -21.56 -26.81 -7.15
CA ASN A 420 -21.17 -27.69 -6.06
C ASN A 420 -19.68 -27.54 -5.76
N PHE A 421 -19.31 -27.70 -4.49
CA PHE A 421 -17.91 -27.85 -4.13
C PHE A 421 -17.46 -29.30 -4.36
N LEU A 422 -16.17 -29.48 -4.66
CA LEU A 422 -15.55 -30.79 -4.73
C LEU A 422 -15.39 -31.38 -3.31
N PRO A 423 -15.45 -32.71 -3.11
CA PRO A 423 -15.15 -33.32 -1.81
C PRO A 423 -13.76 -32.93 -1.29
N PRO A 424 -13.54 -32.75 0.03
CA PRO A 424 -14.47 -33.02 1.15
C PRO A 424 -15.33 -31.82 1.56
N TYR A 425 -15.39 -30.76 0.74
CA TYR A 425 -16.17 -29.56 1.03
C TYR A 425 -17.68 -29.82 0.84
N GLN A 426 -18.55 -29.05 1.52
CA GLN A 426 -19.99 -29.30 1.66
C GLN A 426 -20.69 -29.91 0.42
N GLU A 427 -21.32 -31.07 0.59
CA GLU A 427 -22.07 -31.80 -0.45
C GLU A 427 -23.46 -31.20 -0.80
N GLY A 428 -23.88 -30.12 -0.11
CA GLY A 428 -25.24 -29.56 -0.20
C GLY A 428 -25.53 -28.68 -1.42
N GLY A 429 -24.53 -28.40 -2.26
CA GLY A 429 -24.63 -27.44 -3.36
C GLY A 429 -24.79 -25.98 -2.86
N SER A 430 -24.31 -25.05 -3.67
CA SER A 430 -24.39 -23.61 -3.46
C SER A 430 -25.31 -22.98 -4.48
N THR A 431 -26.06 -21.96 -4.06
CA THR A 431 -26.98 -21.21 -4.93
C THR A 431 -26.74 -19.72 -4.79
N LEU A 432 -26.57 -19.04 -5.91
CA LEU A 432 -26.46 -17.58 -6.01
C LEU A 432 -27.74 -17.03 -6.61
N LEU A 433 -28.41 -16.14 -5.87
CA LEU A 433 -29.55 -15.39 -6.35
C LEU A 433 -29.07 -14.18 -7.16
N LEU A 434 -29.50 -14.09 -8.41
CA LEU A 434 -29.22 -12.97 -9.30
C LEU A 434 -30.46 -12.09 -9.40
N ASN A 435 -30.64 -11.21 -8.42
CA ASN A 435 -31.77 -10.27 -8.43
C ASN A 435 -31.73 -9.35 -9.66
N SER A 436 -32.78 -8.56 -9.88
CA SER A 436 -32.86 -7.64 -11.03
C SER A 436 -31.68 -6.68 -11.10
N GLN A 437 -31.23 -6.13 -9.97
CA GLN A 437 -30.09 -5.19 -9.93
C GLN A 437 -28.80 -5.83 -10.45
N ILE A 438 -28.49 -7.06 -10.03
CA ILE A 438 -27.32 -7.81 -10.51
C ILE A 438 -27.50 -8.13 -11.99
N TRP A 439 -28.66 -8.68 -12.37
CA TRP A 439 -28.95 -9.13 -13.72
C TRP A 439 -28.88 -8.01 -14.76
N ASP A 440 -29.45 -6.85 -14.43
CA ASP A 440 -29.53 -5.69 -15.33
C ASP A 440 -28.18 -5.00 -15.50
N ARG A 441 -27.26 -5.18 -14.55
CA ARG A 441 -25.89 -4.66 -14.66
C ARG A 441 -24.99 -5.53 -15.54
N LEU A 442 -25.28 -6.83 -15.67
CA LEU A 442 -24.51 -7.73 -16.52
C LEU A 442 -24.70 -7.33 -18.00
N PRO A 443 -23.60 -7.02 -18.72
CA PRO A 443 -23.68 -6.63 -20.12
C PRO A 443 -24.11 -7.82 -20.99
N GLU A 444 -25.02 -7.57 -21.94
CA GLU A 444 -25.44 -8.57 -22.91
C GLU A 444 -24.30 -8.87 -23.90
N ASN A 445 -24.05 -10.15 -24.18
CA ASN A 445 -23.04 -10.66 -25.12
C ASN A 445 -21.58 -10.26 -24.79
N GLN A 446 -21.31 -9.82 -23.57
CA GLN A 446 -19.95 -9.48 -23.11
C GLN A 446 -19.62 -10.28 -21.84
N ALA A 447 -18.33 -10.58 -21.67
CA ALA A 447 -17.86 -11.15 -20.41
C ALA A 447 -17.92 -10.06 -19.31
N ALA A 448 -18.30 -10.47 -18.11
CA ALA A 448 -18.28 -9.63 -16.93
C ALA A 448 -17.82 -10.43 -15.72
N VAL A 449 -17.18 -9.75 -14.78
CA VAL A 449 -16.74 -10.33 -13.51
C VAL A 449 -17.84 -10.11 -12.47
N LEU A 450 -18.48 -11.19 -12.05
CA LEU A 450 -19.37 -11.24 -10.89
C LEU A 450 -18.55 -11.67 -9.67
N SER A 451 -18.42 -10.79 -8.68
CA SER A 451 -17.64 -11.09 -7.48
C SER A 451 -18.36 -10.71 -6.21
N TYR A 452 -17.93 -11.33 -5.10
CA TYR A 452 -18.51 -11.14 -3.79
C TYR A 452 -17.47 -10.61 -2.81
N SER A 453 -17.91 -9.77 -1.89
CA SER A 453 -17.15 -9.38 -0.70
C SER A 453 -18.04 -9.38 0.52
N PHE A 454 -17.39 -9.28 1.67
CA PHE A 454 -18.04 -9.03 2.94
C PHE A 454 -17.61 -7.65 3.44
N LEU A 455 -18.52 -6.98 4.14
CA LEU A 455 -18.24 -5.76 4.88
C LEU A 455 -18.79 -5.94 6.30
N THR A 456 -17.96 -5.73 7.30
CA THR A 456 -18.36 -5.81 8.71
C THR A 456 -18.44 -4.40 9.30
N HIS A 457 -19.61 -4.05 9.81
CA HIS A 457 -19.82 -2.81 10.54
C HIS A 457 -20.37 -3.14 11.93
N GLU A 458 -19.61 -2.80 12.98
CA GLU A 458 -19.94 -3.16 14.37
C GLU A 458 -20.16 -4.67 14.53
N ASP A 459 -21.41 -5.11 14.70
CA ASP A 459 -21.81 -6.50 14.87
C ASP A 459 -22.58 -7.07 13.65
N GLU A 460 -22.76 -6.28 12.59
CA GLU A 460 -23.44 -6.67 11.36
C GLU A 460 -22.42 -7.00 10.25
N GLU A 461 -22.70 -8.06 9.49
CA GLU A 461 -21.95 -8.41 8.28
C GLU A 461 -22.87 -8.26 7.08
N GLU A 462 -22.39 -7.61 6.03
CA GLU A 462 -23.08 -7.47 4.76
C GLU A 462 -22.34 -8.25 3.68
N THR A 463 -23.08 -9.00 2.86
CA THR A 463 -22.55 -9.54 1.60
C THR A 463 -22.76 -8.52 0.50
N ILE A 464 -21.67 -8.12 -0.14
CA ILE A 464 -21.66 -7.16 -1.23
C ILE A 464 -21.42 -7.89 -2.54
N VAL A 465 -22.22 -7.57 -3.54
CA VAL A 465 -22.06 -8.09 -4.90
C VAL A 465 -21.55 -7.00 -5.81
N PHE A 466 -20.54 -7.36 -6.61
CA PHE A 466 -19.95 -6.51 -7.62
C PHE A 466 -20.16 -7.08 -9.02
N VAL A 467 -20.36 -6.20 -9.99
CA VAL A 467 -20.26 -6.51 -11.42
C VAL A 467 -19.23 -5.57 -12.02
N ASN A 468 -18.12 -6.12 -12.53
CA ASN A 468 -16.96 -5.37 -13.04
C ASN A 468 -16.48 -4.31 -12.02
N ASP A 469 -16.21 -4.75 -10.79
CA ASP A 469 -15.81 -3.91 -9.63
C ASP A 469 -16.80 -2.80 -9.24
N VAL A 470 -17.99 -2.75 -9.82
CA VAL A 470 -19.05 -1.82 -9.42
C VAL A 470 -20.01 -2.50 -8.45
N ILE A 471 -20.25 -1.89 -7.30
CA ILE A 471 -21.22 -2.38 -6.32
C ILE A 471 -22.62 -2.35 -6.95
N VAL A 472 -23.33 -3.48 -6.93
CA VAL A 472 -24.69 -3.62 -7.50
C VAL A 472 -25.75 -3.96 -6.47
N ALA A 473 -25.37 -4.68 -5.41
CA ALA A 473 -26.28 -5.11 -4.35
C ALA A 473 -25.52 -5.29 -3.03
N SER A 474 -26.22 -5.08 -1.93
CA SER A 474 -25.81 -5.44 -0.58
C SER A 474 -26.93 -6.24 0.09
N PHE A 475 -26.56 -7.30 0.81
CA PHE A 475 -27.49 -8.14 1.55
C PHE A 475 -27.00 -8.28 2.99
N PRO A 476 -27.83 -7.96 4.00
CA PRO A 476 -27.47 -8.19 5.39
C PRO A 476 -27.35 -9.71 5.64
N GLN A 477 -26.30 -10.11 6.33
CA GLN A 477 -26.11 -11.46 6.85
C GLN A 477 -26.33 -11.41 8.36
N HIS A 478 -27.29 -12.20 8.87
CA HIS A 478 -27.24 -12.56 10.27
C HIS A 478 -26.06 -13.51 10.45
N ARG A 479 -25.13 -13.19 11.35
CA ARG A 479 -24.03 -14.08 11.75
C ARG A 479 -24.60 -15.44 12.19
N ALA A 480 -24.71 -16.38 11.25
CA ALA A 480 -24.87 -17.78 11.60
C ALA A 480 -23.61 -18.16 12.40
N GLY A 481 -23.81 -18.84 13.54
CA GLY A 481 -22.86 -18.93 14.64
C GLY A 481 -21.39 -19.09 14.24
N ALA A 482 -20.53 -18.35 14.96
CA ALA A 482 -19.06 -18.37 14.96
C ALA A 482 -18.43 -19.08 13.75
N ARG A 483 -17.98 -18.31 12.74
CA ARG A 483 -16.90 -18.79 11.87
C ARG A 483 -15.80 -19.30 12.79
N GLN A 484 -15.60 -20.62 12.81
CA GLN A 484 -14.49 -21.22 13.50
C GLN A 484 -13.25 -21.00 12.63
N THR A 485 -12.80 -19.74 12.51
CA THR A 485 -11.47 -19.46 12.03
C THR A 485 -10.53 -19.90 13.13
N SER A 486 -9.98 -21.11 13.00
CA SER A 486 -8.84 -21.50 13.82
C SER A 486 -7.68 -20.59 13.40
N HIS A 487 -7.57 -19.42 14.04
CA HIS A 487 -6.38 -18.60 13.97
C HIS A 487 -5.29 -19.33 14.77
N GLU A 488 -4.68 -20.34 14.15
CA GLU A 488 -3.45 -20.88 14.69
C GLU A 488 -2.39 -19.78 14.51
N ARG A 489 -2.11 -19.03 15.58
CA ARG A 489 -1.05 -18.02 15.59
C ARG A 489 0.25 -18.70 15.15
N SER A 490 0.70 -18.39 13.94
CA SER A 490 1.88 -18.99 13.32
C SER A 490 3.19 -18.37 13.83
N CYS A 491 3.10 -17.25 14.56
CA CYS A 491 4.23 -16.57 15.18
C CYS A 491 4.61 -17.19 16.53
N GLY A 492 5.85 -17.67 16.64
CA GLY A 492 6.49 -17.96 17.92
C GLY A 492 7.26 -16.75 18.43
N VAL A 493 7.44 -16.63 19.74
CA VAL A 493 8.36 -15.65 20.34
C VAL A 493 9.68 -16.37 20.59
N ASN A 494 10.79 -15.84 20.06
CA ASN A 494 12.12 -16.40 20.35
C ASN A 494 12.60 -16.01 21.75
N ALA A 495 13.75 -16.56 22.18
CA ALA A 495 14.32 -16.30 23.51
C ALA A 495 14.61 -14.81 23.80
N ASN A 496 14.68 -13.97 22.76
CA ASN A 496 14.92 -12.53 22.87
C ASN A 496 13.64 -11.70 22.86
N GLY A 497 12.46 -12.33 22.92
CA GLY A 497 11.17 -11.64 22.84
C GLY A 497 10.77 -11.22 21.42
N GLU A 498 11.49 -11.63 20.38
CA GLU A 498 11.17 -11.27 18.99
C GLU A 498 10.13 -12.25 18.40
N LEU A 499 9.12 -11.72 17.71
CA LEU A 499 8.18 -12.53 16.94
C LEU A 499 8.86 -13.10 15.69
N ARG A 500 8.81 -14.43 15.55
CA ARG A 500 9.39 -15.20 14.45
C ARG A 500 8.35 -16.14 13.85
N GLY A 501 8.28 -16.20 12.53
CA GLY A 501 7.49 -17.22 11.85
C GLY A 501 8.09 -18.60 12.16
N LYS A 502 7.25 -19.62 12.40
CA LYS A 502 7.75 -21.00 12.43
C LYS A 502 8.36 -21.31 11.06
N MET A 503 9.70 -21.43 10.98
CA MET A 503 10.36 -21.97 9.80
C MET A 503 9.89 -23.43 9.63
N ARG A 504 9.01 -23.69 8.66
CA ARG A 504 8.81 -25.04 8.16
C ARG A 504 9.80 -25.24 7.03
N SER A 505 10.88 -25.97 7.31
CA SER A 505 11.75 -26.50 6.27
C SER A 505 10.95 -27.50 5.45
N PHE A 506 10.77 -27.24 4.16
CA PHE A 506 10.38 -28.29 3.23
C PHE A 506 11.66 -28.97 2.75
N ILE A 507 11.91 -30.19 3.23
CA ILE A 507 12.81 -31.09 2.53
C ILE A 507 12.03 -31.52 1.30
N ILE A 508 12.49 -31.14 0.10
CA ILE A 508 11.98 -31.73 -1.13
C ILE A 508 12.55 -33.15 -1.20
N GLU A 509 11.88 -34.10 -0.57
CA GLU A 509 12.09 -35.52 -0.87
C GLU A 509 11.30 -35.86 -2.13
N ALA A 510 12.00 -36.14 -3.23
CA ALA A 510 11.42 -36.80 -4.38
C ALA A 510 11.07 -38.24 -4.00
N GLY A 511 9.84 -38.45 -3.53
CA GLY A 511 9.31 -39.75 -3.14
C GLY A 511 8.09 -40.14 -3.97
N THR A 512 8.21 -41.22 -4.75
CA THR A 512 7.07 -41.96 -5.32
C THR A 512 6.23 -42.58 -4.21
N PHE A 513 4.94 -42.26 -4.15
CA PHE A 513 4.01 -42.94 -3.24
C PHE A 513 3.39 -44.17 -3.93
N LYS A 514 3.70 -45.36 -3.40
CA LYS A 514 2.89 -46.58 -3.57
C LYS A 514 1.79 -46.54 -2.51
N VAL A 515 0.53 -46.57 -2.92
CA VAL A 515 -0.60 -46.79 -2.01
C VAL A 515 -0.69 -48.29 -1.72
N ARG A 516 -0.76 -48.62 -0.43
CA ARG A 516 -0.97 -49.97 0.10
C ARG A 516 -2.48 -50.20 0.18
N GLU A 517 -2.97 -51.29 -0.44
CA GLU A 517 -4.32 -51.82 -0.19
C GLU A 517 -4.52 -52.01 1.32
N LEU A 518 -5.68 -51.59 1.82
CA LEU A 518 -6.19 -52.04 3.11
C LEU A 518 -7.34 -53.01 2.86
N ASP A 519 -7.15 -54.18 3.45
CA ASP A 519 -7.94 -55.40 3.37
C ASP A 519 -9.42 -55.23 3.71
N GLU A 520 -10.22 -56.04 3.01
CA GLU A 520 -11.54 -56.48 3.44
C GLU A 520 -11.44 -57.25 4.77
N SER A 521 -11.93 -56.69 5.87
CA SER A 521 -12.57 -57.49 6.94
C SER A 521 -13.24 -56.58 7.96
N GLY A 522 -14.58 -56.60 7.95
CA GLY A 522 -15.40 -55.80 8.84
C GLY A 522 -15.30 -56.20 10.31
N ILE A 523 -15.58 -55.21 11.17
CA ILE A 523 -16.59 -55.17 12.23
C ILE A 523 -17.05 -53.72 12.34
#